data_AF-A0A0G0RH13-F1
#
_entry.id   AF-A0A0G0RH13-F1
#
_cell.length_a   1.000
_cell.length_b   1.000
_cell.length_c   1.000
_cell.angle_alpha   90.00
_cell.angle_beta   90.00
_cell.angle_gamma   90.00
#
_symmetry.space_group_name_H-M   'P 1'
#
loop_
_entity.id
_entity.type
_entity.pdbx_description
1 polymer ?
#
loop_
_entity_poly.entity_id
_entity_poly.type
_entity_poly.pdbx_seq_one_letter_code
_entity_poly.pdbx_strand_id
1 'polypeptide(L)'
;MERHKFEINEPKKFEIQEEPEKKFEITEPEKKKFLIENPGVIYMEDLYRIGPEKPMGYLPLNTLGKFSDRNEEELTKYLNERGVEVIVLEPGPDTFVFAGALFAYHPKALQKLLDTNRNILEKYNWPTSAREFVLRVASQIAEPGEIYGLIADAFGNPNRTPPHRT
;
A
#
# COMPACT_ATOMS: atom_id res chain seq x y z
N MET A 1 -72.03 10.72 -24.65
CA MET A 1 -71.07 10.56 -23.53
C MET A 1 -70.03 9.56 -23.96
N GLU A 2 -68.95 10.05 -24.56
CA GLU A 2 -67.87 9.26 -25.16
C GLU A 2 -66.88 8.79 -24.10
N ARG A 3 -66.56 7.49 -24.12
CA ARG A 3 -65.55 6.88 -23.26
C ARG A 3 -64.17 7.17 -23.86
N HIS A 4 -63.39 8.03 -23.22
CA HIS A 4 -61.97 8.21 -23.56
C HIS A 4 -61.19 6.96 -23.16
N LYS A 5 -60.57 6.31 -24.16
CA LYS A 5 -59.57 5.25 -23.95
C LYS A 5 -58.23 5.94 -23.65
N PHE A 6 -57.60 5.59 -22.53
CA PHE A 6 -56.21 5.94 -22.25
C PHE A 6 -55.32 4.91 -22.95
N GLU A 7 -54.54 5.35 -23.93
CA GLU A 7 -53.41 4.59 -24.47
C GLU A 7 -52.24 4.65 -23.48
N ILE A 8 -51.81 3.49 -23.02
CA ILE A 8 -50.62 3.33 -22.19
C ILE A 8 -49.43 3.25 -23.16
N ASN A 9 -48.64 4.32 -23.25
CA ASN A 9 -47.39 4.32 -24.00
C ASN A 9 -46.37 3.38 -23.33
N GLU A 10 -45.88 2.41 -24.10
CA GLU A 10 -44.83 1.48 -23.67
C GLU A 10 -43.53 2.23 -23.30
N PRO A 11 -42.78 1.78 -22.27
CA PRO A 11 -41.51 2.41 -21.92
C PRO A 11 -40.47 2.14 -23.01
N LYS A 12 -40.00 3.23 -23.65
CA LYS A 12 -38.87 3.24 -24.58
C LYS A 12 -37.64 2.63 -23.89
N LYS A 13 -37.22 1.44 -24.33
CA LYS A 13 -35.93 0.85 -23.97
C LYS A 13 -34.83 1.79 -24.50
N PHE A 14 -34.10 2.42 -23.59
CA PHE A 14 -32.82 3.04 -23.93
C PHE A 14 -31.77 1.93 -24.00
N GLU A 15 -31.42 1.52 -25.21
CA GLU A 15 -30.18 0.79 -25.45
C GLU A 15 -29.02 1.73 -25.10
N ILE A 16 -28.38 1.49 -23.97
CA ILE A 16 -27.07 2.06 -23.66
C ILE A 16 -26.11 1.34 -24.61
N GLN A 17 -25.66 2.04 -25.64
CA GLN A 17 -24.54 1.58 -26.45
C GLN A 17 -23.31 1.61 -25.54
N GLU A 18 -22.84 0.44 -25.12
CA GLU A 18 -21.55 0.28 -24.46
C GLU A 18 -20.47 0.74 -25.45
N GLU A 19 -19.97 1.97 -25.29
CA GLU A 19 -18.76 2.39 -25.98
C GLU A 19 -17.63 1.45 -25.55
N PRO A 20 -16.88 0.86 -26.50
CA PRO A 20 -15.80 -0.04 -26.16
C PRO A 20 -14.77 0.73 -25.32
N GLU A 21 -14.50 0.23 -24.11
CA GLU A 21 -13.47 0.75 -23.22
C GLU A 21 -12.19 1.01 -24.01
N LYS A 22 -11.93 2.28 -24.27
CA LYS A 22 -10.69 2.72 -24.90
C LYS A 22 -9.58 2.40 -23.91
N LYS A 23 -8.93 1.26 -24.08
CA LYS A 23 -7.66 0.96 -23.41
C LYS A 23 -6.66 1.99 -23.90
N PHE A 24 -6.52 3.08 -23.17
CA PHE A 24 -5.42 4.01 -23.34
C PHE A 24 -4.16 3.24 -22.95
N GLU A 25 -3.46 2.67 -23.93
CA GLU A 25 -2.09 2.20 -23.76
C GLU A 25 -1.22 3.43 -23.50
N ILE A 26 -1.05 3.76 -22.23
CA ILE A 26 -0.13 4.79 -21.78
C ILE A 26 1.28 4.30 -22.13
N THR A 27 2.04 5.10 -22.87
CA THR A 27 3.41 4.74 -23.22
C THR A 27 4.30 4.75 -21.97
N GLU A 28 5.34 3.91 -21.92
CA GLU A 28 6.33 3.87 -20.81
C GLU A 28 6.85 5.27 -20.36
N PRO A 29 7.16 6.21 -21.28
CA PRO A 29 7.56 7.57 -20.90
C PRO A 29 6.46 8.38 -20.22
N GLU A 30 5.21 8.26 -20.69
CA GLU A 30 4.05 8.96 -20.12
C GLU A 30 3.66 8.38 -18.76
N LYS A 31 3.78 7.06 -18.60
CA LYS A 31 3.62 6.39 -17.31
C LYS A 31 4.66 6.87 -16.31
N LYS A 32 5.93 6.96 -16.70
CA LYS A 32 6.98 7.53 -15.82
C LYS A 32 6.71 8.96 -15.43
N LYS A 33 6.31 9.82 -16.38
CA LYS A 33 5.96 11.22 -16.09
C LYS A 33 4.78 11.32 -15.12
N PHE A 34 3.73 10.54 -15.35
CA PHE A 34 2.56 10.49 -14.48
C PHE A 34 2.92 10.03 -13.06
N LEU A 35 3.77 9.01 -12.92
CA LEU A 35 4.23 8.50 -11.62
C LEU A 35 5.14 9.51 -10.88
N ILE A 36 5.96 10.28 -11.61
CA ILE A 36 6.76 11.38 -11.03
C ILE A 36 5.85 12.49 -10.50
N GLU A 37 4.79 12.82 -11.25
CA GLU A 37 3.82 13.85 -10.87
C GLU A 37 2.85 13.39 -9.77
N ASN A 38 2.71 12.07 -9.56
CA ASN A 38 1.77 11.45 -8.62
C ASN A 38 2.45 10.36 -7.77
N PRO A 39 3.39 10.72 -6.88
CA PRO A 39 4.14 9.74 -6.09
C PRO A 39 3.24 8.87 -5.19
N GLY A 40 2.04 9.35 -4.85
CA GLY A 40 1.03 8.58 -4.12
C GLY A 40 0.59 7.28 -4.77
N VAL A 41 0.57 7.23 -6.11
CA VAL A 41 0.24 6.03 -6.89
C VAL A 41 1.34 4.98 -6.76
N ILE A 42 2.61 5.41 -6.73
CA ILE A 42 3.76 4.52 -6.52
C ILE A 42 3.64 3.83 -5.16
N TYR A 43 3.33 4.57 -4.08
CA TYR A 43 3.21 3.98 -2.75
C TYR A 43 2.05 2.97 -2.63
N MET A 44 0.97 3.17 -3.38
CA MET A 44 -0.16 2.25 -3.39
C MET A 44 0.16 0.95 -4.16
N GLU A 45 0.75 1.06 -5.35
CA GLU A 45 1.24 -0.12 -6.09
C GLU A 45 2.27 -0.90 -5.28
N ASP A 46 3.11 -0.17 -4.55
CA ASP A 46 4.14 -0.71 -3.68
C ASP A 46 3.55 -1.54 -2.52
N LEU A 47 2.48 -1.07 -1.88
CA LEU A 47 1.71 -1.84 -0.87
C LEU A 47 1.12 -3.13 -1.46
N TYR A 48 0.59 -3.07 -2.68
CA TYR A 48 -0.02 -4.24 -3.30
C TYR A 48 0.98 -5.36 -3.61
N ARG A 49 2.26 -5.04 -3.71
CA ARG A 49 3.35 -6.00 -3.92
C ARG A 49 3.82 -6.73 -2.65
N ILE A 50 3.28 -6.38 -1.47
CA ILE A 50 3.66 -7.06 -0.22
C ILE A 50 3.35 -8.56 -0.30
N GLY A 51 4.32 -9.37 0.09
CA GLY A 51 4.30 -10.82 -0.07
C GLY A 51 5.63 -11.47 0.30
N PRO A 52 5.89 -12.71 -0.14
CA PRO A 52 7.10 -13.46 0.18
C PRO A 52 8.42 -12.76 -0.20
N GLU A 53 8.45 -12.04 -1.31
CA GLU A 53 9.65 -11.34 -1.81
C GLU A 53 9.79 -9.91 -1.28
N LYS A 54 8.69 -9.35 -0.80
CA LYS A 54 8.63 -8.02 -0.21
C LYS A 54 7.85 -8.10 1.11
N PRO A 55 8.52 -8.44 2.20
CA PRO A 55 7.84 -8.70 3.46
C PRO A 55 7.06 -7.54 4.07
N MET A 56 7.42 -6.28 3.80
CA MET A 56 6.73 -5.12 4.37
C MET A 56 6.71 -3.89 3.46
N GLY A 57 5.83 -2.95 3.78
CA GLY A 57 5.67 -1.65 3.13
C GLY A 57 4.94 -0.66 4.04
N TYR A 58 4.91 0.62 3.67
CA TYR A 58 4.07 1.61 4.35
C TYR A 58 3.47 2.63 3.39
N LEU A 59 2.39 3.27 3.82
CA LEU A 59 1.72 4.35 3.13
C LEU A 59 1.35 5.45 4.12
N PRO A 60 1.79 6.70 3.91
CA PRO A 60 1.32 7.83 4.71
C PRO A 60 -0.20 8.01 4.61
N LEU A 61 -0.89 8.25 5.73
CA LEU A 61 -2.37 8.28 5.75
C LEU A 61 -2.96 9.39 4.87
N ASN A 62 -2.27 10.52 4.75
CA ASN A 62 -2.65 11.61 3.84
C ASN A 62 -2.61 11.24 2.34
N THR A 63 -2.08 10.06 2.00
CA THR A 63 -2.02 9.55 0.62
C THR A 63 -3.30 8.82 0.25
N LEU A 64 -3.97 8.17 1.21
CA LEU A 64 -5.22 7.43 0.97
C LEU A 64 -6.31 8.34 0.40
N GLY A 65 -6.59 9.46 1.07
CA GLY A 65 -7.63 10.39 0.62
C GLY A 65 -7.33 11.16 -0.68
N LYS A 66 -6.10 11.05 -1.21
CA LYS A 66 -5.66 11.78 -2.42
C LYS A 66 -5.55 10.91 -3.66
N PHE A 67 -5.25 9.62 -3.50
CA PHE A 67 -4.85 8.74 -4.61
C PHE A 67 -5.56 7.37 -4.61
N SER A 68 -6.50 7.16 -3.70
CA SER A 68 -7.27 5.93 -3.58
C SER A 68 -8.76 6.24 -3.50
N ASP A 69 -9.55 5.50 -4.28
CA ASP A 69 -11.01 5.46 -4.09
C ASP A 69 -11.39 4.65 -2.84
N ARG A 70 -10.44 3.89 -2.28
CA ARG A 70 -10.61 3.11 -1.05
C ARG A 70 -10.20 3.92 0.17
N ASN A 71 -11.00 3.85 1.22
CA ASN A 71 -10.62 4.34 2.54
C ASN A 71 -9.67 3.36 3.26
N GLU A 72 -9.17 3.76 4.43
CA GLU A 72 -8.25 2.97 5.24
C GLU A 72 -8.81 1.59 5.62
N GLU A 73 -10.08 1.52 6.00
CA GLU A 73 -10.75 0.29 6.41
C GLU A 73 -10.84 -0.70 5.24
N GLU A 74 -11.21 -0.22 4.05
CA GLU A 74 -11.30 -1.01 2.83
C GLU A 74 -9.93 -1.54 2.37
N LEU A 75 -8.89 -0.72 2.47
CA LEU A 75 -7.53 -1.13 2.17
C LEU A 75 -7.03 -2.18 3.19
N THR A 76 -7.28 -1.95 4.47
CA THR A 76 -6.92 -2.87 5.55
C THR A 76 -7.58 -4.23 5.35
N LYS A 77 -8.88 -4.23 5.06
CA LYS A 77 -9.63 -5.44 4.74
C LYS A 77 -9.04 -6.17 3.53
N TYR A 78 -8.76 -5.46 2.44
CA TYR A 78 -8.16 -6.04 1.24
C TYR A 78 -6.80 -6.69 1.51
N LEU A 79 -5.94 -6.05 2.31
CA LEU A 79 -4.63 -6.60 2.66
C LEU A 79 -4.77 -7.83 3.56
N ASN A 80 -5.66 -7.78 4.57
CA ASN A 80 -5.92 -8.90 5.47
C ASN A 80 -6.44 -10.14 4.71
N GLU A 81 -7.31 -9.97 3.71
CA GLU A 81 -7.81 -11.07 2.86
C GLU A 81 -6.68 -11.79 2.08
N ARG A 82 -5.54 -11.10 1.88
CA ARG A 82 -4.33 -11.65 1.25
C ARG A 82 -3.33 -12.21 2.27
N GLY A 83 -3.69 -12.24 3.54
CA GLY A 83 -2.82 -12.68 4.63
C GLY A 83 -1.72 -11.67 4.98
N VAL A 84 -1.92 -10.39 4.65
CA VAL A 84 -1.04 -9.27 5.05
C VAL A 84 -1.65 -8.59 6.26
N GLU A 85 -0.86 -8.43 7.32
CA GLU A 85 -1.29 -7.70 8.52
C GLU A 85 -1.01 -6.20 8.37
N VAL A 86 -1.83 -5.39 9.03
CA VAL A 86 -1.78 -3.94 8.96
C VAL A 86 -1.66 -3.34 10.36
N ILE A 87 -0.82 -2.32 10.50
CA ILE A 87 -0.68 -1.49 11.69
C ILE A 87 -0.89 -0.04 11.25
N VAL A 88 -1.92 0.59 11.80
CA VAL A 88 -2.19 2.01 11.59
C VAL A 88 -1.60 2.78 12.75
N LEU A 89 -0.78 3.78 12.44
CA LEU A 89 -0.16 4.68 13.40
C LEU A 89 -0.57 6.11 13.07
N GLU A 90 -1.27 6.73 14.01
CA GLU A 90 -1.66 8.13 13.94
C GLU A 90 -0.41 9.05 14.03
N PRO A 91 -0.50 10.31 13.57
CA PRO A 91 0.54 11.31 13.82
C PRO A 91 0.93 11.37 15.30
N GLY A 92 2.22 11.18 15.61
CA GLY A 92 2.65 11.15 17.01
C GLY A 92 4.02 10.54 17.24
N PRO A 93 4.37 10.25 18.50
CA PRO A 93 5.69 9.70 18.85
C PRO A 93 5.93 8.29 18.33
N ASP A 94 4.87 7.57 17.96
CA ASP A 94 4.95 6.18 17.49
C ASP A 94 5.34 6.07 16.01
N THR A 95 5.40 7.19 15.27
CA THR A 95 5.83 7.21 13.86
C THR A 95 6.53 8.51 13.46
N PHE A 96 7.57 8.43 12.62
CA PHE A 96 8.17 9.62 12.01
C PHE A 96 7.38 10.19 10.83
N VAL A 97 6.32 9.52 10.39
CA VAL A 97 5.51 10.02 9.30
C VAL A 97 4.56 11.08 9.85
N PHE A 98 4.79 12.35 9.48
CA PHE A 98 4.04 13.50 10.02
C PHE A 98 2.52 13.35 9.93
N ALA A 99 2.03 12.71 8.86
CA ALA A 99 0.60 12.50 8.65
C ALA A 99 0.07 11.19 9.26
N GLY A 100 0.87 10.47 10.04
CA GLY A 100 0.62 9.08 10.37
C GLY A 100 0.89 8.16 9.17
N ALA A 101 0.91 6.86 9.41
CA ALA A 101 1.13 5.87 8.37
C ALA A 101 0.41 4.55 8.64
N LEU A 102 -0.02 3.93 7.55
CA LEU A 102 -0.41 2.54 7.48
C LEU A 102 0.83 1.71 7.14
N PHE A 103 1.30 0.91 8.07
CA PHE A 103 2.32 -0.11 7.82
C PHE A 103 1.63 -1.44 7.51
N ALA A 104 2.13 -2.15 6.51
CA ALA A 104 1.62 -3.46 6.14
C ALA A 104 2.77 -4.45 6.03
N TYR A 105 2.55 -5.70 6.44
CA TYR A 105 3.56 -6.74 6.40
C TYR A 105 2.97 -8.13 6.21
N HIS A 106 3.69 -8.98 5.47
CA HIS A 106 3.34 -10.39 5.32
C HIS A 106 3.97 -11.20 6.47
N PRO A 107 3.19 -11.62 7.50
CA PRO A 107 3.71 -12.08 8.79
C PRO A 107 4.68 -13.25 8.66
N LYS A 108 4.34 -14.26 7.85
CA LYS A 108 5.20 -15.44 7.66
C LYS A 108 6.50 -15.12 6.91
N ALA A 109 6.46 -14.17 5.98
CA ALA A 109 7.61 -13.84 5.15
C ALA A 109 8.59 -12.97 5.94
N LEU A 110 8.05 -11.99 6.65
CA LEU A 110 8.83 -11.14 7.54
C LEU A 110 9.45 -11.98 8.66
N GLN A 111 8.68 -12.84 9.33
CA GLN A 111 9.23 -13.68 10.39
C GLN A 111 10.37 -14.58 9.88
N LYS A 112 10.20 -15.21 8.70
CA LYS A 112 11.26 -16.03 8.09
C LYS A 112 12.53 -15.21 7.82
N LEU A 113 12.39 -13.99 7.30
CA LEU A 113 13.53 -13.08 7.08
C LEU A 113 14.23 -12.74 8.40
N LEU A 114 13.46 -12.42 9.45
CA LEU A 114 14.00 -12.10 10.78
C LEU A 114 14.71 -13.31 11.42
N ASP A 115 14.13 -14.51 11.32
CA ASP A 115 14.70 -15.74 11.85
C ASP A 115 16.04 -16.08 11.18
N THR A 116 16.12 -15.88 9.85
CA THR A 116 17.36 -16.09 9.07
C THR A 116 18.46 -15.12 9.48
N ASN A 117 18.11 -13.92 9.93
CA ASN A 117 19.02 -12.83 10.31
C ASN A 117 19.04 -12.57 11.83
N ARG A 118 18.66 -13.56 12.63
CA ARG A 118 18.46 -13.41 14.07
C ARG A 118 19.71 -12.90 14.79
N ASN A 119 20.88 -13.35 14.36
CA ASN A 119 22.18 -12.89 14.87
C ASN A 119 22.39 -11.38 14.69
N ILE A 120 21.93 -10.81 13.56
CA ILE A 120 21.99 -9.36 13.32
C ILE A 120 21.04 -8.66 14.29
N LEU A 121 19.80 -9.15 14.43
CA LEU A 121 18.83 -8.55 15.35
C LEU A 121 19.33 -8.55 16.79
N GLU A 122 19.86 -9.67 17.27
CA GLU A 122 20.41 -9.81 18.62
C GLU A 122 21.64 -8.90 18.84
N LYS A 123 22.56 -8.84 17.86
CA LYS A 123 23.75 -7.98 17.91
C LYS A 123 23.39 -6.49 18.11
N TYR A 124 22.34 -6.03 17.45
CA TYR A 124 21.91 -4.63 17.50
C TYR A 124 20.76 -4.38 18.49
N ASN A 125 20.34 -5.38 19.26
CA ASN A 125 19.20 -5.32 20.19
C ASN A 125 17.88 -4.89 19.51
N TRP A 126 17.64 -5.41 18.31
CA TRP A 126 16.41 -5.23 17.56
C TRP A 126 15.39 -6.34 17.83
N PRO A 127 14.08 -6.07 17.68
CA PRO A 127 13.05 -7.07 17.91
C PRO A 127 13.16 -8.24 16.93
N THR A 128 12.88 -9.44 17.42
CA THR A 128 12.91 -10.70 16.65
C THR A 128 11.54 -11.18 16.20
N SER A 129 10.46 -10.56 16.67
CA SER A 129 9.11 -10.82 16.18
C SER A 129 8.73 -9.82 15.08
N ALA A 130 8.01 -10.31 14.06
CA ALA A 130 7.60 -9.52 12.91
C ALA A 130 6.89 -8.21 13.30
N ARG A 131 5.88 -8.29 14.17
CA ARG A 131 5.09 -7.12 14.60
C ARG A 131 5.94 -6.07 15.30
N GLU A 132 6.75 -6.47 16.27
CA GLU A 132 7.58 -5.54 17.04
C GLU A 132 8.70 -4.94 16.18
N PHE A 133 9.19 -5.70 15.20
CA PHE A 133 10.13 -5.18 14.21
C PHE A 133 9.49 -4.06 13.37
N VAL A 134 8.25 -4.24 12.88
CA VAL A 134 7.54 -3.18 12.14
C VAL A 134 7.34 -1.94 13.00
N LEU A 135 6.92 -2.10 14.25
CA LEU A 135 6.78 -0.97 15.18
C LEU A 135 8.11 -0.25 15.40
N ARG A 136 9.21 -1.00 15.57
CA ARG A 136 10.56 -0.43 15.70
C ARG A 136 10.97 0.35 14.45
N VAL A 137 10.69 -0.17 13.26
CA VAL A 137 10.95 0.53 11.99
C VAL A 137 10.13 1.81 11.88
N ALA A 138 8.87 1.79 12.32
CA ALA A 138 8.00 2.95 12.29
C ALA A 138 8.49 4.08 13.22
N SER A 139 9.01 3.71 14.39
CA SER A 139 9.41 4.64 15.45
C SER A 139 10.90 4.98 15.48
N GLN A 140 11.75 4.28 14.71
CA GLN A 140 13.21 4.45 14.75
C GLN A 140 13.85 4.38 13.36
N ILE A 141 14.64 5.40 12.99
CA ILE A 141 15.53 5.33 11.82
C ILE A 141 16.75 4.49 12.22
N ALA A 142 17.01 3.42 11.46
CA ALA A 142 18.22 2.64 11.65
C ALA A 142 19.44 3.36 11.11
N GLU A 143 20.53 3.32 11.88
CA GLU A 143 21.84 3.76 11.41
C GLU A 143 22.33 2.89 10.24
N PRO A 144 23.13 3.43 9.31
CA PRO A 144 23.72 2.66 8.23
C PRO A 144 24.48 1.44 8.75
N GLY A 145 24.25 0.27 8.14
CA GLY A 145 24.88 -0.98 8.56
C GLY A 145 24.04 -2.21 8.22
N GLU A 146 24.28 -3.30 8.96
CA GLU A 146 23.60 -4.59 8.75
C GLU A 146 22.08 -4.49 8.97
N ILE A 147 21.65 -3.76 10.01
CA ILE A 147 20.22 -3.53 10.28
C ILE A 147 19.57 -2.72 9.15
N TYR A 148 20.23 -1.67 8.67
CA TYR A 148 19.71 -0.90 7.54
C TYR A 148 19.55 -1.77 6.29
N GLY A 149 20.52 -2.67 6.04
CA GLY A 149 20.43 -3.68 4.99
C GLY A 149 19.23 -4.61 5.17
N LEU A 150 19.03 -5.15 6.38
CA LEU A 150 17.91 -6.03 6.69
C LEU A 150 16.55 -5.33 6.52
N ILE A 151 16.44 -4.06 6.93
CA ILE A 151 15.24 -3.26 6.69
C ILE A 151 15.01 -3.08 5.19
N ALA A 152 16.05 -2.76 4.42
CA ALA A 152 15.94 -2.61 2.98
C ALA A 152 15.47 -3.92 2.30
N ASP A 153 15.98 -5.07 2.74
CA ASP A 153 15.54 -6.39 2.26
C ASP A 153 14.05 -6.63 2.62
N ALA A 154 13.60 -6.22 3.80
CA ALA A 154 12.20 -6.32 4.21
C ALA A 154 11.27 -5.45 3.32
N PHE A 155 11.76 -4.30 2.84
CA PHE A 155 11.06 -3.45 1.87
C PHE A 155 11.18 -3.92 0.42
N GLY A 156 11.85 -5.05 0.15
CA GLY A 156 12.10 -5.52 -1.21
C GLY A 156 12.96 -4.55 -2.02
N ASN A 157 13.84 -3.81 -1.33
CA ASN A 157 14.72 -2.80 -1.90
C ASN A 157 16.19 -3.25 -1.84
N PRO A 158 16.61 -4.13 -2.78
CA PRO A 158 17.97 -4.69 -2.77
C PRO A 158 19.05 -3.62 -3.00
N ASN A 159 18.68 -2.47 -3.57
CA ASN A 159 19.60 -1.37 -3.85
C ASN A 159 19.87 -0.49 -2.61
N ARG A 160 19.19 -0.75 -1.49
CA ARG A 160 19.36 -0.01 -0.21
C ARG A 160 19.25 1.50 -0.37
N THR A 161 18.50 1.95 -1.37
CA THR A 161 18.21 3.37 -1.55
C THR A 161 17.20 3.78 -0.49
N PRO A 162 17.34 4.94 0.17
CA PRO A 162 16.31 5.41 1.09
C PRO A 162 14.96 5.47 0.34
N PRO A 163 13.85 5.02 0.95
CA PRO A 163 12.53 5.34 0.39
C PRO A 163 12.44 6.86 0.26
N HIS A 164 11.92 7.33 -0.88
CA HIS A 164 11.96 8.72 -1.32
C HIS A 164 11.76 9.69 -0.15
N ARG A 165 12.85 10.36 0.27
CA ARG A 165 12.76 11.54 1.14
C ARG A 165 12.13 12.64 0.29
N THR A 166 10.82 12.78 0.37
CA THR A 166 10.12 14.03 0.02
C THR A 166 10.20 14.97 1.19
#